data_AF-A0A3N0XUA1-F1
#
_entry.id   AF-A0A3N0XUA1-F1
#
_cell.length_a   1.000
_cell.length_b   1.000
_cell.length_c   1.000
_cell.angle_alpha   90.00
_cell.angle_beta   90.00
_cell.angle_gamma   90.00
#
_symmetry.space_group_name_H-M   'P 1'
#
loop_
_entity.id
_entity.type
_entity.pdbx_description
1 polymer ?
#
loop_
_entity_poly.entity_id
_entity_poly.type
_entity_poly.pdbx_seq_one_letter_code
_entity_poly.pdbx_strand_id
1 'polypeptide(L)'
;MFSCHGTQLAVDWFLERGHQDITVFVPVWRKEQSRPDALITDQEILRVLEKDKILVFTPSRRAQGRRVVCYDDRFIVKLAYESDGIIVSNDNYRDLAVEKPKWKKFIDERLLMYSFVNDK
;
A
#
# COMPACT_ATOMS: atom_id res chain seq x y z
N MET A 1 -9.86 -8.84 -7.40
CA MET A 1 -10.74 -7.85 -6.74
C MET A 1 -9.90 -7.05 -5.74
N PHE A 2 -10.09 -5.74 -5.65
CA PHE A 2 -9.44 -4.86 -4.69
C PHE A 2 -10.50 -4.26 -3.78
N SER A 3 -10.48 -4.57 -2.49
CA SER A 3 -11.43 -4.05 -1.50
C SER A 3 -10.83 -2.82 -0.83
N CYS A 4 -11.37 -1.64 -1.14
CA CYS A 4 -10.96 -0.41 -0.46
C CYS A 4 -11.42 -0.38 1.01
N HIS A 5 -12.50 -1.10 1.34
CA HIS A 5 -12.96 -1.26 2.72
C HIS A 5 -11.90 -1.94 3.60
N GLY A 6 -11.23 -2.98 3.10
CA GLY A 6 -10.12 -3.62 3.82
C GLY A 6 -8.95 -2.65 4.11
N THR A 7 -8.69 -1.70 3.21
CA THR A 7 -7.70 -0.63 3.46
C THR A 7 -8.14 0.29 4.59
N GLN A 8 -9.41 0.71 4.60
CA GLN A 8 -9.97 1.53 5.68
C GLN A 8 -9.89 0.81 7.04
N LEU A 9 -10.30 -0.46 7.10
CA LEU A 9 -10.26 -1.26 8.33
C LEU A 9 -8.84 -1.34 8.91
N ALA A 10 -7.84 -1.58 8.06
CA ALA A 10 -6.45 -1.62 8.50
C ALA A 10 -6.00 -0.26 9.05
N VAL A 11 -6.36 0.84 8.37
CA VAL A 11 -6.05 2.21 8.84
C VAL A 11 -6.70 2.49 10.19
N ASP A 12 -8.00 2.20 10.31
CA ASP A 12 -8.78 2.44 11.53
C ASP A 12 -8.19 1.66 12.71
N TRP A 13 -7.76 0.42 12.51
CA TRP A 13 -7.11 -0.38 13.54
C TRP A 13 -5.89 0.31 14.16
N PHE A 14 -5.08 1.01 13.37
CA PHE A 14 -3.94 1.79 13.88
C PHE A 14 -4.37 3.11 14.50
N LEU A 15 -5.34 3.81 13.90
CA LEU A 15 -5.88 5.07 14.43
C LEU A 15 -6.50 4.89 15.82
N GLU A 16 -7.30 3.84 16.02
CA GLU A 16 -7.94 3.50 17.30
C GLU A 16 -6.93 3.23 18.42
N ARG A 17 -5.70 2.84 18.05
CA ARG A 17 -4.59 2.60 18.99
C ARG A 17 -3.74 3.86 19.24
N GLY A 18 -4.11 4.99 18.66
CA GLY A 18 -3.46 6.28 18.83
C GLY A 18 -2.31 6.57 17.87
N HIS A 19 -2.11 5.76 16.83
CA HIS A 19 -1.13 6.07 15.79
C HIS A 19 -1.59 7.26 14.95
N GLN A 20 -0.69 8.20 14.68
CA GLN A 20 -0.97 9.41 13.89
C GLN A 20 -0.19 9.46 12.57
N ASP A 21 0.94 8.75 12.48
CA ASP A 21 1.76 8.67 11.27
C ASP A 21 1.49 7.34 10.57
N ILE A 22 0.55 7.37 9.62
CA ILE A 22 0.12 6.21 8.84
C ILE A 22 0.17 6.64 7.37
N THR A 23 0.92 5.90 6.56
CA THR A 23 0.96 6.12 5.11
C THR A 23 0.57 4.85 4.37
N VAL A 24 -0.45 4.96 3.51
CA VAL A 24 -0.91 3.89 2.62
C VAL A 24 -0.50 4.23 1.19
N PHE A 25 0.17 3.30 0.51
CA PHE A 25 0.49 3.46 -0.91
C PHE A 25 -0.47 2.68 -1.80
N VAL A 26 -1.04 3.35 -2.80
CA VAL A 26 -1.90 2.73 -3.81
C VAL A 26 -1.56 3.30 -5.18
N PRO A 27 -1.44 2.49 -6.25
CA PRO A 27 -1.11 3.05 -7.56
C PRO A 27 -2.25 3.86 -8.16
N VAL A 28 -1.92 5.01 -8.76
CA VAL A 28 -2.90 6.01 -9.23
C VAL A 28 -3.92 5.47 -10.23
N TRP A 29 -3.58 4.41 -10.99
CA TRP A 29 -4.54 3.78 -11.90
C TRP A 29 -5.73 3.16 -11.17
N ARG A 30 -5.64 2.92 -9.85
CA ARG A 30 -6.77 2.51 -9.00
C ARG A 30 -7.84 3.59 -8.86
N LYS A 31 -7.60 4.83 -9.34
CA LYS A 31 -8.63 5.86 -9.52
C LYS A 31 -9.43 5.70 -10.82
N GLU A 32 -8.93 4.93 -11.79
CA GLU A 32 -9.63 4.70 -13.05
C GLU A 32 -10.91 3.87 -12.82
N GLN A 33 -11.86 3.95 -13.74
CA GLN A 33 -13.09 3.15 -13.68
C GLN A 33 -12.78 1.66 -13.54
N SER A 34 -13.55 0.99 -12.67
CA SER A 34 -13.48 -0.46 -12.46
C SER A 34 -13.61 -1.22 -13.78
N ARG A 35 -12.75 -2.22 -13.99
CA ARG A 35 -12.74 -3.06 -15.19
C ARG A 35 -12.90 -4.53 -14.80
N PRO A 36 -13.42 -5.40 -15.69
CA PRO A 36 -13.59 -6.82 -15.39
C PRO A 36 -12.30 -7.53 -14.94
N ASP A 37 -11.16 -7.13 -15.51
CA ASP A 37 -9.82 -7.66 -15.18
C ASP A 37 -9.20 -7.03 -13.92
N ALA A 38 -9.79 -5.96 -13.40
CA ALA A 38 -9.26 -5.20 -12.26
C ALA A 38 -10.39 -4.64 -11.38
N LEU A 39 -11.29 -5.52 -10.94
CA LEU A 39 -12.42 -5.15 -10.09
C LEU A 39 -11.95 -4.46 -8.80
N ILE A 40 -12.62 -3.36 -8.47
CA ILE A 40 -12.44 -2.56 -7.25
C ILE A 40 -13.82 -2.25 -6.66
N THR A 41 -13.94 -2.29 -5.33
CA THR A 41 -15.14 -1.93 -4.57
C THR A 41 -14.85 -0.75 -3.65
N ASP A 42 -15.86 0.07 -3.37
CA ASP A 42 -15.79 1.20 -2.42
C ASP A 42 -14.66 2.19 -2.74
N GLN A 43 -14.46 2.46 -4.03
CA GLN A 43 -13.32 3.22 -4.58
C GLN A 43 -13.21 4.63 -3.98
N GLU A 44 -14.33 5.18 -3.52
CA GLU A 44 -14.47 6.50 -2.92
C GLU A 44 -13.63 6.64 -1.65
N ILE A 45 -13.44 5.54 -0.90
CA ILE A 45 -12.57 5.47 0.29
C ILE A 45 -11.15 5.95 -0.03
N LEU A 46 -10.62 5.60 -1.21
CA LEU A 46 -9.27 6.01 -1.58
C LEU A 46 -9.12 7.53 -1.68
N ARG A 47 -10.18 8.24 -2.09
CA ARG A 47 -10.20 9.71 -2.15
C ARG A 47 -10.32 10.33 -0.76
N VAL A 48 -11.08 9.70 0.13
CA VAL A 48 -11.22 10.14 1.53
C VAL A 48 -9.87 10.03 2.23
N LEU A 49 -9.22 8.86 2.16
CA LEU A 49 -7.90 8.63 2.76
C LEU A 49 -6.81 9.55 2.17
N GLU A 50 -6.87 9.86 0.86
CA GLU A 50 -5.97 10.82 0.23
C GLU A 50 -6.18 12.24 0.77
N LYS A 51 -7.44 12.67 0.95
CA LYS A 51 -7.77 13.97 1.53
C LYS A 51 -7.28 14.10 2.98
N ASP A 52 -7.37 13.01 3.73
CA ASP A 52 -6.92 12.93 5.12
C ASP A 52 -5.40 12.77 5.25
N LYS A 53 -4.67 12.80 4.12
CA LYS A 53 -3.21 12.66 4.04
C LYS A 53 -2.66 11.32 4.55
N ILE A 54 -3.52 10.30 4.62
CA ILE A 54 -3.15 8.94 5.00
C ILE A 54 -2.74 8.15 3.76
N LEU A 55 -3.42 8.34 2.63
CA LEU A 55 -3.12 7.63 1.39
C LEU A 55 -2.34 8.49 0.41
N VAL A 56 -1.27 7.92 -0.15
CA VAL A 56 -0.46 8.51 -1.22
C VAL A 56 -0.58 7.65 -2.47
N PHE A 57 -0.95 8.29 -3.57
CA PHE A 57 -0.97 7.60 -4.85
C PHE A 57 0.40 7.52 -5.48
N THR A 58 0.86 6.30 -5.78
CA THR A 58 2.12 6.11 -6.49
C THR A 58 1.94 6.36 -8.00
N PRO A 59 2.95 6.89 -8.69
CA PRO A 59 2.83 7.21 -10.11
C PRO A 59 2.56 5.98 -10.97
N SER A 60 1.65 6.14 -11.92
CA SER A 60 1.46 5.21 -13.03
C SER A 60 1.05 6.01 -14.26
N ARG A 61 1.41 5.54 -15.46
CA ARG A 61 1.11 6.24 -16.71
C ARG A 61 0.73 5.26 -17.82
N ARG A 62 0.08 5.77 -18.86
CA ARG A 62 -0.08 5.05 -20.13
C ARG A 62 1.03 5.45 -21.09
N ALA A 63 1.72 4.47 -21.66
CA ALA A 63 2.70 4.65 -22.71
C ALA A 63 2.43 3.64 -23.83
N GLN A 64 2.28 4.10 -25.07
CA GLN A 64 1.99 3.24 -26.23
C GLN A 64 0.78 2.31 -26.04
N GLY A 65 -0.30 2.81 -25.44
CA GLY A 65 -1.51 2.03 -25.17
C GLY A 65 -1.38 1.01 -24.03
N ARG A 66 -0.20 0.85 -23.43
CA ARG A 66 0.07 -0.04 -22.29
C ARG A 66 0.18 0.76 -21.00
N ARG A 67 -0.25 0.16 -19.89
CA ARG A 67 -0.07 0.73 -18.55
C ARG A 67 1.35 0.44 -18.07
N VAL A 68 2.05 1.49 -17.67
CA VAL A 68 3.34 1.44 -16.99
C VAL A 68 3.09 1.84 -15.55
N VAL A 69 3.27 0.90 -14.63
CA VAL A 69 3.09 1.11 -13.19
C VAL A 69 4.47 1.17 -12.56
N CYS A 70 4.73 2.20 -11.76
CA CYS A 70 5.95 2.21 -10.94
C CYS A 70 5.88 1.09 -9.91
N TYR A 71 7.03 0.58 -9.47
CA TYR A 71 7.04 -0.49 -8.49
C TYR A 71 6.73 0.08 -7.10
N ASP A 72 5.48 -0.06 -6.67
CA ASP A 72 4.96 0.54 -5.43
C ASP A 72 5.74 0.07 -4.20
N ASP A 73 6.20 -1.18 -4.21
CA ASP A 73 6.99 -1.79 -3.15
C ASP A 73 8.25 -1.00 -2.81
N ARG A 74 8.89 -0.35 -3.80
CA ARG A 74 10.04 0.51 -3.53
C ARG A 74 9.65 1.74 -2.72
N PHE A 75 8.49 2.33 -2.97
CA PHE A 75 8.01 3.45 -2.16
C PHE A 75 7.71 3.02 -0.74
N ILE A 76 7.04 1.86 -0.57
CA ILE A 76 6.69 1.28 0.74
C ILE A 76 7.97 1.02 1.55
N VAL A 77 8.89 0.21 1.02
CA VAL A 77 10.11 -0.18 1.74
C VAL A 77 11.00 1.03 2.00
N LYS A 78 11.14 1.94 1.03
CA LYS A 78 11.98 3.13 1.19
C LYS A 78 11.45 4.06 2.26
N LEU A 79 10.15 4.37 2.25
CA LEU A 79 9.55 5.27 3.26
C LEU A 79 9.71 4.68 4.65
N ALA A 80 9.29 3.41 4.84
CA ALA A 80 9.39 2.75 6.14
C ALA A 80 10.84 2.68 6.64
N TYR A 81 11.80 2.42 5.74
CA TYR A 81 13.22 2.38 6.08
C TYR A 81 13.77 3.76 6.47
N GLU A 82 13.39 4.83 5.75
CA GLU A 82 13.85 6.19 6.02
C GLU A 82 13.21 6.81 7.27
N SER A 83 12.00 6.38 7.63
CA SER A 83 11.30 6.83 8.85
C SER A 83 11.54 5.94 10.08
N ASP A 84 12.32 4.86 9.95
CA ASP A 84 12.46 3.80 10.96
C ASP A 84 11.10 3.23 11.44
N GLY A 85 10.15 3.13 10.51
CA GLY A 85 8.80 2.61 10.75
C GLY A 85 8.67 1.09 10.60
N ILE A 86 7.43 0.63 10.46
CA ILE A 86 7.08 -0.76 10.13
C ILE A 86 6.37 -0.84 8.79
N ILE A 87 6.41 -2.03 8.16
CA ILE A 87 5.65 -2.31 6.95
C ILE A 87 4.50 -3.25 7.30
N VAL A 88 3.27 -2.90 6.92
CA VAL A 88 2.11 -3.79 7.07
C VAL A 88 1.81 -4.44 5.73
N SER A 89 2.21 -5.70 5.57
CA SER A 89 2.05 -6.46 4.33
C SER A 89 2.25 -7.95 4.55
N ASN A 90 1.67 -8.75 3.66
CA ASN A 90 1.96 -10.19 3.56
C ASN A 90 2.95 -10.52 2.43
N ASP A 91 3.36 -9.52 1.65
CA ASP A 91 4.46 -9.68 0.69
C ASP A 91 5.80 -9.61 1.42
N ASN A 92 6.73 -10.47 1.00
CA ASN A 92 8.08 -10.53 1.55
C ASN A 92 9.08 -9.67 0.76
N TYR A 93 8.66 -9.01 -0.33
CA TYR A 93 9.49 -8.09 -1.12
C TYR A 93 10.84 -8.69 -1.50
N ARG A 94 10.84 -9.97 -1.92
CA ARG A 94 12.07 -10.77 -2.09
C ARG A 94 13.04 -10.15 -3.09
N ASP A 95 12.52 -9.52 -4.13
CA ASP A 95 13.32 -8.83 -5.14
C ASP A 95 14.04 -7.61 -4.56
N LEU A 96 13.37 -6.81 -3.71
CA LEU A 96 13.96 -5.66 -3.03
C LEU A 96 14.97 -6.07 -1.95
N ALA A 97 14.71 -7.19 -1.27
CA ALA A 97 15.64 -7.79 -0.32
C ALA A 97 16.95 -8.23 -1.01
N VAL A 98 16.87 -8.74 -2.25
CA VAL A 98 18.05 -9.08 -3.05
C VAL A 98 18.75 -7.82 -3.58
N GLU A 99 18.02 -6.77 -3.95
CA GLU A 99 18.58 -5.51 -4.46
C GLU A 99 19.53 -4.85 -3.44
N LYS A 100 19.14 -4.82 -2.16
CA LYS A 100 19.90 -4.12 -1.11
C LYS A 100 19.95 -4.94 0.18
N PRO A 101 21.14 -5.38 0.65
CA PRO A 101 21.27 -6.14 1.90
C PRO A 101 20.69 -5.43 3.13
N LYS A 102 20.78 -4.09 3.17
CA LYS A 102 20.19 -3.28 4.25
C LYS A 102 18.66 -3.34 4.28
N TRP A 103 18.02 -3.43 3.11
CA TRP A 103 16.57 -3.58 3.01
C TRP A 103 16.13 -4.98 3.40
N LYS A 104 16.92 -6.02 3.06
CA LYS A 104 16.66 -7.38 3.54
C LYS A 104 16.53 -7.40 5.07
N LYS A 105 17.55 -6.91 5.77
CA LYS A 105 17.54 -6.88 7.24
C LYS A 105 16.34 -6.11 7.79
N PHE A 106 16.06 -4.94 7.21
CA PHE A 106 14.91 -4.13 7.61
C PHE A 106 13.57 -4.84 7.41
N ILE A 107 13.34 -5.45 6.25
CA ILE A 107 12.11 -6.19 5.95
C ILE A 107 11.95 -7.37 6.92
N ASP A 108 13.02 -8.14 7.14
CA ASP A 108 12.99 -9.28 8.07
C ASP A 108 12.62 -8.85 9.52
N GLU A 109 13.03 -7.66 9.95
CA GLU A 109 12.84 -7.16 11.33
C GLU A 109 11.58 -6.29 11.51
N ARG A 110 11.02 -5.73 10.44
CA ARG A 110 9.98 -4.67 10.50
C ARG A 110 8.71 -4.99 9.70
N LEU A 111 8.60 -6.18 9.11
CA LEU A 111 7.38 -6.62 8.42
C LEU A 111 6.35 -7.16 9.42
N LEU A 112 5.19 -6.51 9.46
CA LEU A 112 4.01 -6.94 10.20
C LEU A 112 3.01 -7.58 9.23
N MET A 113 2.87 -8.90 9.35
CA MET A 113 1.88 -9.68 8.59
C MET A 113 0.51 -9.62 9.25
N TYR A 114 -0.55 -9.86 8.46
CA TYR A 114 -1.93 -9.85 8.94
C TYR A 114 -2.77 -10.90 8.22
N SER A 115 -3.96 -11.16 8.74
CA SER A 115 -4.98 -11.99 8.08
C SER A 115 -6.33 -11.36 8.31
N PHE A 116 -7.18 -11.35 7.28
CA PHE A 116 -8.57 -10.92 7.40
C PHE A 116 -9.48 -12.12 7.64
N VAL A 117 -10.36 -12.00 8.63
CA VAL A 117 -11.50 -12.88 8.88
C VAL A 117 -12.76 -12.04 8.76
N ASN A 118 -13.30 -11.98 7.53
CA ASN A 118 -14.32 -11.00 7.14
C ASN A 118 -13.78 -9.57 7.31
N ASP A 119 -14.46 -8.75 8.11
CA ASP A 119 -14.09 -7.35 8.36
C ASP A 119 -13.19 -7.18 9.60
N LYS A 120 -12.43 -8.22 9.98
CA LYS A 120 -11.50 -8.23 11.12
C LYS A 120 -10.12 -8.70 10.75
#